data_AF-A0A950K2G1-F1
#
_entry.id   AF-A0A950K2G1-F1
#
_cell.length_a   1.000
_cell.length_b   1.000
_cell.length_c   1.000
_cell.angle_alpha   90.00
_cell.angle_beta   90.00
_cell.angle_gamma   90.00
#
_symmetry.space_group_name_H-M   'P 1'
#
loop_
_entity.id
_entity.type
_entity.pdbx_description
1 polymer ?
#
loop_
_entity_poly.entity_id
_entity_poly.type
_entity_poly.pdbx_seq_one_letter_code
_entity_poly.pdbx_strand_id
1 'polypeptide(L)'
;MNRLQRVAAPRRISDPLWRRIEPLLDAQDPPRVTGRPRADRRLLLEGILFRLETGRPWRALPKIYGDDSTAHRTFHRWDEEGVFEKIWDLLSREHPELREIDWRWAPNGPGPRRLSLKQAL
;
A
#
# COMPACT_ATOMS: atom_id res chain seq x y z
N MET A 1 -10.26 24.34 -6.55
CA MET A 1 -9.26 24.19 -7.63
C MET A 1 -9.10 22.71 -7.95
N ASN A 2 -9.76 22.26 -9.03
CA ASN A 2 -9.86 20.86 -9.45
C ASN A 2 -8.53 20.44 -10.11
N ARG A 3 -7.67 19.70 -9.39
CA ARG A 3 -6.48 19.08 -9.98
C ARG A 3 -6.85 17.66 -10.35
N LEU A 4 -7.16 17.50 -11.63
CA LEU A 4 -7.49 16.28 -12.32
C LEU A 4 -6.77 15.05 -11.75
N GLN A 5 -7.57 14.00 -11.66
CA GLN A 5 -7.18 12.61 -11.57
C GLN A 5 -6.02 12.33 -12.55
N ARG A 6 -4.78 12.43 -12.07
CA ARG A 6 -3.74 11.54 -12.61
C ARG A 6 -4.18 10.18 -12.12
N VAL A 7 -4.79 9.41 -13.00
CA VAL A 7 -4.79 7.96 -12.85
C VAL A 7 -3.32 7.61 -12.79
N ALA A 8 -2.77 7.51 -11.57
CA ALA A 8 -1.36 7.27 -11.39
C ALA A 8 -1.06 5.97 -12.11
N ALA A 9 -0.12 6.02 -13.06
CA ALA A 9 0.50 4.79 -13.52
C ALA A 9 0.92 3.99 -12.28
N PRO A 10 0.82 2.64 -12.33
CA PRO A 10 1.17 1.79 -11.21
C PRO A 10 2.43 2.30 -10.52
N ARG A 11 2.31 2.67 -9.24
CA ARG A 11 3.49 3.03 -8.47
C ARG A 11 4.32 1.76 -8.36
N ARG A 12 5.35 1.66 -9.19
CA ARG A 12 6.29 0.56 -9.12
C ARG A 12 7.27 0.83 -8.00
N ILE A 13 7.41 -0.14 -7.13
CA ILE A 13 8.47 -0.13 -6.12
C ILE A 13 9.78 -0.40 -6.89
N SER A 14 10.85 0.33 -6.60
CA SER A 14 12.16 0.08 -7.22
C SER A 14 12.85 -1.13 -6.59
N ASP A 15 13.76 -1.80 -7.29
CA ASP A 15 14.50 -2.93 -6.71
C ASP A 15 15.28 -2.54 -5.43
N PRO A 16 15.96 -1.38 -5.37
CA PRO A 16 16.62 -0.95 -4.14
C PRO A 16 15.65 -0.69 -2.97
N LEU A 17 14.45 -0.19 -3.24
CA LEU A 17 13.42 -0.04 -2.20
C LEU A 17 12.87 -1.41 -1.78
N TRP A 18 12.61 -2.29 -2.74
CA TRP A 18 12.12 -3.64 -2.46
C TRP A 18 13.09 -4.43 -1.58
N ARG A 19 14.41 -4.37 -1.85
CA ARG A 19 15.45 -5.02 -1.02
C ARG A 19 15.46 -4.56 0.44
N ARG A 20 14.91 -3.39 0.75
CA ARG A 20 14.73 -2.87 2.12
C ARG A 20 13.41 -3.32 2.74
N ILE A 21 12.37 -3.49 1.93
CA ILE A 21 11.02 -3.90 2.35
C ILE A 21 10.93 -5.41 2.59
N GLU A 22 11.49 -6.21 1.68
CA GLU A 22 11.36 -7.67 1.68
C GLU A 22 11.81 -8.33 3.00
N PRO A 23 12.94 -7.94 3.63
CA PRO A 23 13.34 -8.49 4.92
C PRO A 23 12.33 -8.23 6.05
N LEU A 24 11.59 -7.11 6.01
CA LEU A 24 10.55 -6.82 7.00
C LEU A 24 9.37 -7.81 6.84
N LEU A 25 9.02 -8.12 5.59
CA LEU A 25 7.99 -9.09 5.27
C LEU A 25 8.43 -10.52 5.56
N ASP A 26 9.71 -10.85 5.38
CA ASP A 26 10.23 -12.17 5.74
C ASP A 26 10.23 -12.40 7.25
N ALA A 27 10.41 -11.34 8.05
CA ALA A 27 10.33 -11.43 9.50
C ALA A 27 8.88 -11.58 10.02
N GLN A 28 7.92 -10.82 9.45
CA GLN A 28 6.56 -10.71 10.01
C GLN A 28 5.48 -11.46 9.20
N ASP A 29 5.68 -11.72 7.91
CA ASP A 29 4.79 -12.51 7.05
C ASP A 29 5.60 -13.49 6.18
N PRO A 30 6.41 -14.37 6.81
CA PRO A 30 7.37 -15.26 6.12
C PRO A 30 6.67 -16.18 5.14
N PRO A 31 7.24 -16.47 3.95
CA PRO A 31 6.64 -17.35 2.96
C PRO A 31 6.12 -18.67 3.54
N ARG A 32 5.00 -19.18 3.00
CA ARG A 32 4.46 -20.47 3.43
C ARG A 32 5.44 -21.59 3.06
N VAL A 33 5.77 -22.43 4.04
CA VAL A 33 6.61 -23.62 3.85
C VAL A 33 5.85 -24.73 3.11
N THR A 34 4.52 -24.77 3.25
CA THR A 34 3.65 -25.78 2.63
C THR A 34 2.38 -25.17 2.04
N GLY A 35 1.77 -25.87 1.08
CA GLY A 35 0.53 -25.48 0.40
C GLY A 35 0.75 -24.51 -0.76
N ARG A 36 -0.33 -23.81 -1.17
CA ARG A 36 -0.26 -22.84 -2.27
C ARG A 36 0.65 -21.66 -1.86
N PRO A 37 1.64 -21.28 -2.69
CA PRO A 37 2.47 -20.11 -2.44
C PRO A 37 1.62 -18.84 -2.25
N ARG A 38 2.10 -17.92 -1.41
CA ARG A 38 1.48 -16.59 -1.33
C ARG A 38 1.63 -15.88 -2.68
N ALA A 39 0.68 -15.00 -2.99
CA ALA A 39 0.80 -14.11 -4.13
C ALA A 39 2.04 -13.21 -3.99
N ASP A 40 2.51 -12.68 -5.12
CA ASP A 40 3.66 -11.79 -5.17
C ASP A 40 3.45 -10.58 -4.24
N ARG A 41 4.26 -10.51 -3.19
CA ARG A 41 4.14 -9.50 -2.12
C ARG A 41 4.44 -8.10 -2.64
N ARG A 42 5.36 -7.94 -3.60
CA ARG A 42 5.67 -6.63 -4.18
C ARG A 42 4.48 -6.14 -4.97
N LEU A 43 3.93 -7.02 -5.80
CA LEU A 43 2.77 -6.70 -6.64
C LEU A 43 1.52 -6.38 -5.80
N LEU A 44 1.31 -7.10 -4.70
CA LEU A 44 0.25 -6.79 -3.74
C LEU A 44 0.48 -5.43 -3.06
N LEU A 45 1.71 -5.11 -2.66
CA LEU A 45 2.04 -3.82 -2.05
C LEU A 45 1.80 -2.65 -3.04
N GLU A 46 2.17 -2.82 -4.31
CA GLU A 46 1.85 -1.84 -5.36
C GLU A 46 0.32 -1.67 -5.55
N GLY A 47 -0.44 -2.76 -5.43
CA GLY A 47 -1.90 -2.71 -5.45
C GLY A 47 -2.52 -1.99 -4.25
N ILE A 48 -1.95 -2.20 -3.06
CA ILE A 48 -2.33 -1.49 -1.84
C ILE A 48 -2.05 0.01 -2.00
N LEU A 49 -0.89 0.38 -2.56
CA LEU A 49 -0.56 1.78 -2.84
C LEU A 49 -1.53 2.41 -3.83
N PHE A 50 -1.88 1.71 -4.92
CA PHE A 50 -2.93 2.18 -5.84
C PHE A 50 -4.24 2.47 -5.11
N ARG A 51 -4.68 1.55 -4.23
CA ARG A 51 -5.91 1.71 -3.44
C ARG A 51 -5.82 2.93 -2.51
N LEU A 52 -4.68 3.16 -1.88
CA LEU A 52 -4.47 4.30 -0.99
C LEU A 52 -4.38 5.61 -1.78
N GLU A 53 -3.59 5.69 -2.83
CA GLU A 53 -3.43 6.93 -3.60
C GLU A 53 -4.72 7.36 -4.32
N THR A 54 -5.55 6.41 -4.74
CA THR A 54 -6.77 6.71 -5.51
C THR A 54 -8.05 6.79 -4.69
N GLY A 55 -8.07 6.19 -3.49
CA GLY A 55 -9.28 6.05 -2.67
C GLY A 55 -10.40 5.20 -3.29
N ARG A 56 -10.18 4.56 -4.43
CA ARG A 56 -11.18 3.70 -5.09
C ARG A 56 -11.47 2.46 -4.24
N PRO A 57 -12.66 1.84 -4.32
CA PRO A 57 -12.93 0.61 -3.59
C PRO A 57 -12.00 -0.54 -4.03
N TRP A 58 -11.75 -1.53 -3.17
CA TRP A 58 -10.91 -2.68 -3.48
C TRP A 58 -11.33 -3.41 -4.77
N ARG A 59 -12.63 -3.53 -5.04
CA ARG A 59 -13.17 -4.13 -6.28
C ARG A 59 -12.74 -3.43 -7.57
N ALA A 60 -12.24 -2.19 -7.47
CA ALA A 60 -11.70 -1.43 -8.60
C ALA A 60 -10.18 -1.61 -8.76
N LEU A 61 -9.55 -2.50 -7.99
CA LEU A 61 -8.14 -2.83 -8.12
C LEU A 61 -7.87 -3.45 -9.50
N PRO A 62 -6.92 -2.90 -10.28
CA PRO A 62 -6.49 -3.51 -11.52
C PRO A 62 -5.99 -4.95 -11.32
N LYS A 63 -6.42 -5.88 -12.17
CA LYS A 63 -6.04 -7.31 -12.10
C LYS A 63 -4.54 -7.57 -12.17
N ILE A 64 -3.76 -6.62 -12.70
CA ILE A 64 -2.30 -6.71 -12.71
C ILE A 64 -1.72 -6.81 -11.29
N TYR A 65 -2.42 -6.32 -10.26
CA TYR A 65 -1.96 -6.41 -8.87
C TYR A 65 -2.38 -7.71 -8.17
N GLY A 66 -3.09 -8.58 -8.88
CA GLY A 66 -3.71 -9.78 -8.32
C GLY A 66 -5.18 -9.57 -7.91
N ASP A 67 -5.65 -10.50 -7.08
CA ASP A 67 -7.02 -10.57 -6.58
C ASP A 67 -7.27 -9.50 -5.50
N ASP A 68 -8.38 -8.74 -5.63
CA ASP A 68 -8.68 -7.62 -4.74
C ASP A 68 -8.88 -8.06 -3.29
N SER A 69 -9.51 -9.22 -3.09
CA SER A 69 -9.75 -9.78 -1.76
C SER A 69 -8.45 -10.23 -1.11
N THR A 70 -7.50 -10.73 -1.90
CA THR A 70 -6.16 -11.10 -1.45
C THR A 70 -5.32 -9.88 -1.08
N ALA A 71 -5.39 -8.80 -1.86
CA ALA A 71 -4.74 -7.53 -1.52
C ALA A 71 -5.31 -6.94 -0.22
N HIS A 72 -6.64 -6.89 -0.09
CA HIS A 72 -7.30 -6.38 1.11
C HIS A 72 -6.91 -7.17 2.37
N ARG A 73 -7.02 -8.51 2.33
CA ARG A 73 -6.63 -9.37 3.47
C ARG A 73 -5.14 -9.26 3.81
N THR A 74 -4.29 -9.07 2.80
CA THR A 74 -2.84 -8.92 3.03
C THR A 74 -2.53 -7.58 3.66
N PHE A 75 -3.16 -6.49 3.21
CA PHE A 75 -3.04 -5.19 3.85
C PHE A 75 -3.46 -5.24 5.32
N HIS A 76 -4.64 -5.80 5.62
CA HIS A 76 -5.14 -5.94 6.98
C HIS A 76 -4.18 -6.74 7.86
N ARG A 77 -3.71 -7.89 7.37
CA ARG A 77 -2.71 -8.71 8.09
C ARG A 77 -1.42 -7.92 8.35
N TRP A 78 -0.92 -7.17 7.37
CA TRP A 78 0.30 -6.40 7.53
C TRP A 78 0.14 -5.22 8.50
N ASP A 79 -1.04 -4.63 8.56
CA ASP A 79 -1.38 -3.59 9.54
C ASP A 79 -1.45 -4.16 10.96
N GLU A 80 -2.20 -5.25 11.15
CA GLU A 80 -2.33 -5.94 12.45
C GLU A 80 -0.97 -6.40 13.01
N GLU A 81 -0.07 -6.89 12.15
CA GLU A 81 1.29 -7.31 12.51
C GLU A 81 2.29 -6.14 12.66
N GLY A 82 1.82 -4.89 12.45
CA GLY A 82 2.62 -3.67 12.53
C GLY A 82 3.73 -3.56 11.46
N VAL A 83 3.78 -4.47 10.49
CA VAL A 83 4.79 -4.45 9.43
C VAL A 83 4.48 -3.37 8.40
N PHE A 84 3.21 -3.07 8.16
CA PHE A 84 2.82 -2.03 7.22
C PHE A 84 3.33 -0.65 7.64
N GLU A 85 3.34 -0.33 8.94
CA GLU A 85 3.91 0.93 9.43
C GLU A 85 5.39 1.07 9.08
N LYS A 86 6.18 0.00 9.26
CA LYS A 86 7.61 -0.02 8.92
C LYS A 86 7.82 0.15 7.41
N ILE A 87 7.00 -0.52 6.63
CA ILE A 87 7.00 -0.40 5.17
C ILE A 87 6.62 1.03 4.74
N TRP A 88 5.62 1.62 5.38
CA TRP A 88 5.14 2.97 5.10
C TRP A 88 6.19 4.04 5.38
N ASP A 89 6.98 3.89 6.44
CA ASP A 89 8.12 4.77 6.73
C ASP A 89 9.18 4.71 5.61
N LEU A 90 9.57 3.51 5.16
CA LEU A 90 10.49 3.34 4.04
C LEU A 90 9.94 3.97 2.75
N LEU A 91 8.67 3.70 2.44
CA LEU A 91 7.98 4.26 1.28
C LEU A 91 7.93 5.79 1.34
N SER A 92 7.57 6.37 2.48
CA SER A 92 7.43 7.81 2.66
C SER A 92 8.76 8.56 2.63
N ARG A 93 9.86 7.90 2.99
CA ARG A 93 11.22 8.45 2.84
C ARG A 93 11.61 8.57 1.38
N GLU A 94 11.31 7.55 0.56
CA GLU A 94 11.57 7.56 -0.88
C GLU A 94 10.58 8.46 -1.65
N HIS A 95 9.34 8.52 -1.16
CA HIS A 95 8.21 9.18 -1.79
C HIS A 95 7.50 10.10 -0.79
N PRO A 96 8.02 11.31 -0.55
CA PRO A 96 7.50 12.22 0.48
C PRO A 96 6.01 12.56 0.35
N GLU A 97 5.43 12.52 -0.85
CA GLU A 97 4.00 12.74 -1.10
C GLU A 97 3.09 11.72 -0.41
N LEU A 98 3.60 10.52 -0.07
CA LEU A 98 2.84 9.53 0.69
C LEU A 98 2.56 10.00 2.11
N ARG A 99 3.33 10.94 2.67
CA ARG A 99 3.04 11.53 3.99
C ARG A 99 1.74 12.33 4.03
N GLU A 100 1.21 12.73 2.87
CA GLU A 100 -0.10 13.40 2.79
C GLU A 100 -1.27 12.41 2.91
N ILE A 101 -1.00 11.10 2.88
CA ILE A 101 -2.01 10.05 2.98
C ILE A 101 -2.01 9.51 4.40
N ASP A 102 -3.13 9.73 5.10
CA ASP A 102 -3.40 9.02 6.36
C ASP A 102 -4.03 7.66 6.05
N TRP A 103 -3.19 6.63 6.01
CA TRP A 103 -3.61 5.25 5.73
C TRP A 103 -4.22 4.54 6.95
N ARG A 104 -4.05 5.08 8.16
CA ARG A 104 -4.60 4.53 9.41
C ARG A 104 -6.09 4.80 9.57
N TRP A 105 -6.66 5.60 8.68
CA TRP A 105 -8.07 5.93 8.72
C TRP A 105 -8.94 4.75 8.26
N ALA A 106 -9.72 4.22 9.21
CA ALA A 106 -10.68 3.11 9.22
C ALA A 106 -10.55 2.01 8.11
N PRO A 107 -10.35 0.72 8.47
CA PRO A 107 -10.24 -0.38 7.51
C PRO A 107 -11.48 -0.60 6.63
N ASN A 108 -12.65 -0.04 7.02
CA ASN A 108 -13.90 -0.04 6.26
C ASN A 108 -14.37 1.37 5.84
N GLY A 109 -13.54 2.40 5.98
CA GLY A 109 -13.87 3.78 5.65
C GLY A 109 -13.73 4.11 4.15
N PRO A 110 -14.43 5.14 3.63
CA PRO A 110 -14.36 5.56 2.23
C PRO A 110 -13.01 6.19 1.85
N GLY A 111 -11.99 5.35 1.66
CA GLY A 111 -10.67 5.73 1.12
C GLY A 111 -9.85 6.70 1.99
N PRO A 112 -8.52 6.76 1.84
CA PRO A 112 -7.76 7.73 2.62
C PRO A 112 -8.17 9.16 2.25
N ARG A 113 -8.29 10.00 3.27
CA ARG A 113 -8.37 11.44 3.07
C ARG A 113 -6.95 11.94 2.82
N ARG A 114 -6.77 12.69 1.74
CA ARG A 114 -5.58 13.54 1.60
C ARG A 114 -5.61 14.55 2.77
N LEU A 115 -4.59 14.56 3.61
CA LEU A 115 -4.43 15.55 4.66
C LEU A 115 -4.43 16.93 3.98
N SER A 116 -5.44 17.74 4.30
CA SER A 116 -5.53 19.10 3.78
C SER A 116 -4.38 19.92 4.38
N LEU A 117 -3.29 20.12 3.64
CA LEU A 117 -2.31 21.17 3.90
C LEU A 117 -2.95 22.55 3.63
N LYS A 118 -3.83 22.96 4.54
CA LYS A 118 -4.15 24.38 4.73
C LYS A 118 -3.78 24.70 6.17
N GLN A 119 -2.97 25.74 6.32
CA GLN A 119 -2.43 26.31 7.56
C GLN A 119 -1.11 25.66 8.04
N ALA A 120 -0.02 25.94 7.34
CA ALA A 120 1.21 26.37 7.99
C ALA A 120 1.46 27.79 7.49
N LEU A 121 1.57 28.75 8.42
CA LEU A 121 1.74 30.19 8.18
C LEU A 121 2.92 30.50 7.25
#